data_AF-A0A4R1B4X7-F1
#
_entry.id   AF-A0A4R1B4X7-F1
#
_cell.length_a   1.000
_cell.length_b   1.000
_cell.length_c   1.000
_cell.angle_alpha   90.00
_cell.angle_beta   90.00
_cell.angle_gamma   90.00
#
_symmetry.space_group_name_H-M   'P 1'
#
loop_
_entity.id
_entity.type
_entity.pdbx_description
1 polymer ?
#
loop_
_entity_poly.entity_id
_entity_poly.type
_entity_poly.pdbx_seq_one_letter_code
_entity_poly.pdbx_strand_id
1 'polypeptide(L)' 'MNYQDYYKILGVARDASADDIKKAFRKLARKYHPDV' A
#
# COMPACT_ATOMS: atom_id res chain seq x y z
N MET A 1 -17.45 -13.53 1.15
CA MET A 1 -16.50 -12.60 1.79
C MET A 1 -15.53 -12.12 0.73
N ASN A 2 -15.58 -10.85 0.34
CA ASN A 2 -14.61 -10.30 -0.62
C ASN A 2 -13.29 -10.07 0.11
N TYR A 3 -12.39 -11.03 0.01
CA TYR A 3 -11.05 -10.91 0.57
C TYR A 3 -10.26 -9.93 -0.30
N GLN A 4 -10.24 -8.65 0.10
CA GLN A 4 -9.37 -7.67 -0.53
C GLN A 4 -7.94 -7.95 -0.10
N ASP A 5 -7.11 -8.31 -1.07
CA ASP A 5 -5.71 -8.61 -0.84
C ASP A 5 -4.94 -7.29 -0.66
N TYR A 6 -5.01 -6.72 0.55
CA TYR A 6 -4.43 -5.42 0.88
C TYR A 6 -2.94 -5.33 0.55
N TYR A 7 -2.21 -6.44 0.69
CA TYR A 7 -0.81 -6.55 0.30
C TYR A 7 -0.62 -6.35 -1.21
N LYS A 8 -1.48 -6.93 -2.05
CA LYS A 8 -1.46 -6.68 -3.50
C LYS A 8 -1.86 -5.25 -3.85
N ILE A 9 -2.84 -4.68 -3.15
CA ILE A 9 -3.28 -3.29 -3.38
C ILE A 9 -2.14 -2.32 -3.06
N LEU A 10 -1.42 -2.56 -1.96
CA LEU A 10 -0.23 -1.79 -1.59
C LEU A 10 1.00 -2.15 -2.42
N GLY A 11 0.97 -3.24 -3.19
CA GLY A 11 2.08 -3.71 -4.01
C GLY A 11 3.26 -4.26 -3.19
N VAL A 12 2.98 -4.81 -2.00
CA VAL A 12 3.98 -5.37 -1.08
C VAL A 12 3.78 -6.88 -0.92
N ALA A 13 4.85 -7.58 -0.55
CA ALA A 13 4.78 -8.99 -0.22
C ALA A 13 4.01 -9.21 1.09
N ARG A 14 3.49 -10.43 1.31
CA ARG A 14 2.71 -10.78 2.51
C ARG A 14 3.53 -10.78 3.80
N ASP A 15 4.84 -10.97 3.67
CA ASP A 15 5.85 -10.93 4.72
C ASP A 15 6.51 -9.55 4.85
N ALA A 16 6.02 -8.55 4.12
CA ALA A 16 6.59 -7.21 4.14
C ALA A 16 6.59 -6.62 5.56
N SER A 17 7.70 -5.94 5.90
CA SER A 17 7.83 -5.28 7.19
C SER A 17 6.90 -4.06 7.30
N ALA A 18 6.64 -3.62 8.53
CA ALA A 18 5.88 -2.39 8.77
C ALA A 18 6.51 -1.17 8.07
N ASP A 19 7.84 -1.13 7.94
CA ASP A 19 8.57 -0.07 7.24
C ASP A 19 8.31 -0.09 5.74
N ASP A 20 8.28 -1.28 5.12
CA ASP A 20 7.98 -1.46 3.70
C ASP A 20 6.53 -1.06 3.38
N ILE A 21 5.58 -1.46 4.22
CA ILE A 21 4.17 -1.05 4.12
C ILE A 21 4.05 0.47 4.18
N LYS A 22 4.75 1.12 5.12
CA LYS A 22 4.73 2.57 5.29
C LYS A 22 5.32 3.31 4.09
N LYS A 23 6.42 2.80 3.51
CA LYS A 23 7.03 3.35 2.30
C LYS A 23 6.11 3.21 1.09
N ALA A 24 5.53 2.03 0.88
CA ALA A 24 4.59 1.76 -0.20
C ALA A 24 3.35 2.66 -0.12
N PHE A 25 2.76 2.78 1.07
CA PHE A 25 1.63 3.68 1.32
C PHE A 25 1.98 5.13 1.00
N ARG A 26 3.10 5.67 1.49
CA ARG A 26 3.52 7.06 1.19
C ARG A 26 3.72 7.33 -0.29
N LYS A 27 4.15 6.33 -1.07
CA LYS A 27 4.31 6.44 -2.52
C LYS A 27 2.95 6.49 -3.22
N LEU A 28 2.03 5.59 -2.86
CA LEU A 28 0.69 5.54 -3.42
C LEU A 28 -0.16 6.75 -3.02
N ALA A 29 -0.06 7.18 -1.76
CA ALA A 29 -0.73 8.37 -1.25
C ALA A 29 -0.36 9.57 -2.10
N ARG A 30 0.93 9.88 -2.31
CA ARG A 30 1.34 10.99 -3.17
C ARG A 30 0.88 10.86 -4.63
N LYS A 31 0.77 9.64 -5.16
CA LYS A 31 0.31 9.41 -6.53
C LYS A 31 -1.18 9.67 -6.72
N TYR A 32 -1.99 9.39 -5.70
CA TYR A 32 -3.45 9.46 -5.77
C TYR A 32 -4.02 10.51 -4.82
N HIS A 33 -3.19 11.42 -4.32
CA HIS A 33 -3.64 12.45 -3.39
C HIS A 33 -4.46 13.46 -4.18
N PRO A 34 -5.68 13.81 -3.71
CA PRO A 34 -6.66 14.55 -4.50
C PRO A 34 -6.28 16.02 -4.74
N ASP A 35 -5.45 16.60 -3.86
CA ASP A 35 -5.05 18.02 -3.91
C ASP A 35 -3.60 18.27 -4.39
N VAL A 36 -2.92 17.26 -4.96
CA VAL A 36 -1.60 17.41 -5.61
C VAL A 36 -1.69 17.27 -7.11
#